data_AF-D3F2T6-F1
#
_entry.id   AF-D3F2T6-F1
#
_cell.length_a   1.000
_cell.length_b   1.000
_cell.length_c   1.000
_cell.angle_alpha   90.00
_cell.angle_beta   90.00
_cell.angle_gamma   90.00
#
_symmetry.space_group_name_H-M   'P 1'
#
loop_
_entity.id
_entity.type
_entity.pdbx_description
1 polymer ?
#
loop_
_entity_poly.entity_id
_entity_poly.type
_entity_poly.pdbx_seq_one_letter_code
_entity_poly.pdbx_strand_id
1 'polypeptide(L)'
;MFGRRRDDEDPFAALRDQAPGATTHVGAPRPDPASLGHPDGGNGGTGGDPERRRPRSRRVSDRFLILLTVLLALGGAGALVWMSERDANERGVGDERAGGGASGRSGSGSERGGAGDSDETRGDGRGSNRADFVQPVWMGDAIERVQSQLKRGERIGLLRVARDRVNAYTVLRDGRQRLISVDDELEVDTTSAGFAGSRRGVPLAAIDPQAPSRAVRGAARKGRFSPRKLDYLVLVAPIISGMETSWSLFFTDVAQRNRQWTAGRSGAPVLRLGERPPSGTTTSSNSTSSLTITRNGRTIKLDGAEAQRISACVRRAGTDAAKIQRCLP
;
A
#
# COMPACT_ATOMS: atom_id res chain seq x y z
N MET A 1 -22.33 -47.95 21.68
CA MET A 1 -23.34 -47.06 21.06
C MET A 1 -22.71 -45.67 20.97
N PHE A 2 -22.08 -45.32 19.85
CA PHE A 2 -21.58 -43.97 19.58
C PHE A 2 -21.96 -43.62 18.14
N GLY A 3 -22.77 -42.58 17.99
CA GLY A 3 -23.40 -42.18 16.74
C GLY A 3 -22.40 -41.55 15.78
N ARG A 4 -22.43 -42.02 14.53
CA ARG A 4 -21.81 -41.36 13.38
C ARG A 4 -22.61 -40.09 13.05
N ARG A 5 -21.94 -38.94 13.04
CA ARG A 5 -22.49 -37.74 12.37
C ARG A 5 -22.27 -37.90 10.88
N ARG A 6 -23.38 -37.76 10.16
CA ARG A 6 -23.50 -37.66 8.71
C ARG A 6 -23.50 -36.17 8.38
N ASP A 7 -23.03 -35.87 7.17
CA ASP A 7 -23.31 -34.65 6.40
C ASP A 7 -22.25 -33.53 6.50
N ASP A 8 -21.11 -33.80 5.82
CA ASP A 8 -20.33 -32.80 5.09
C ASP A 8 -21.11 -32.44 3.80
N GLU A 9 -21.96 -31.43 3.85
CA GLU A 9 -22.55 -30.83 2.65
C GLU A 9 -21.62 -29.75 2.10
N ASP A 10 -21.15 -29.96 0.86
CA ASP A 10 -20.39 -28.98 0.08
C ASP A 10 -21.29 -27.76 -0.25
N PRO A 11 -21.02 -26.57 0.30
CA PRO A 11 -21.86 -25.40 0.10
C PRO A 11 -21.80 -24.83 -1.33
N PHE A 12 -21.01 -25.42 -2.24
CA PHE A 12 -20.86 -24.95 -3.62
C PHE A 12 -21.45 -25.88 -4.68
N ALA A 13 -22.05 -27.01 -4.30
CA ALA A 13 -22.69 -27.93 -5.25
C ALA A 13 -23.83 -27.26 -6.06
N ALA A 14 -24.51 -26.27 -5.47
CA ALA A 14 -25.63 -25.57 -6.12
C ALA A 14 -25.24 -24.54 -7.20
N LEU A 15 -23.94 -24.24 -7.38
CA LEU A 15 -23.47 -23.20 -8.31
C LEU A 15 -22.96 -23.74 -9.65
N ARG A 16 -22.92 -25.06 -9.85
CA ARG A 16 -22.46 -25.68 -11.10
C ARG A 16 -23.51 -25.79 -12.21
N ASP A 17 -24.80 -25.62 -11.89
CA ASP A 17 -25.89 -25.86 -12.85
C ASP A 17 -26.42 -24.60 -13.56
N GLN A 18 -25.75 -23.44 -13.43
CA GLN A 18 -26.13 -22.22 -14.15
C GLN A 18 -25.12 -21.83 -15.23
N ALA A 19 -25.05 -22.62 -16.29
CA ALA A 19 -24.46 -22.18 -17.55
C ALA A 19 -25.31 -22.66 -18.74
N PRO A 20 -26.23 -21.84 -19.27
CA PRO A 20 -26.75 -22.07 -20.61
C PRO A 20 -25.80 -21.47 -21.64
N GLY A 21 -25.37 -22.32 -22.56
CA GLY A 21 -24.60 -21.93 -23.73
C GLY A 21 -25.35 -20.96 -24.65
N ALA A 22 -24.59 -20.09 -25.32
CA ALA A 22 -25.04 -19.39 -26.51
C ALA A 22 -23.90 -19.38 -27.53
N THR A 23 -24.12 -20.17 -28.56
CA THR A 23 -23.37 -20.27 -29.81
C THR A 23 -23.41 -18.97 -30.62
N THR A 24 -22.28 -18.65 -31.23
CA THR A 24 -22.06 -17.95 -32.51
C THR A 24 -23.24 -17.24 -33.18
N HIS A 25 -23.09 -15.93 -33.44
CA HIS A 25 -23.44 -15.38 -34.76
C HIS A 25 -22.61 -14.15 -35.16
N VAL A 26 -22.31 -14.16 -36.45
CA VAL A 26 -21.57 -13.23 -37.30
C VAL A 26 -22.30 -11.90 -37.48
N GLY A 27 -21.57 -10.80 -37.62
CA GLY A 27 -22.11 -9.56 -38.18
C GLY A 27 -21.24 -8.33 -37.94
N ALA A 28 -20.28 -8.07 -38.83
CA ALA A 28 -19.68 -6.75 -38.96
C ALA A 28 -20.59 -5.86 -39.84
N PRO A 29 -20.76 -4.57 -39.49
CA PRO A 29 -21.02 -3.55 -40.48
C PRO A 29 -19.91 -2.50 -40.48
N ARG A 30 -19.37 -2.29 -41.67
CA ARG A 30 -18.55 -1.13 -42.06
C ARG A 30 -19.48 -0.05 -42.68
N PRO A 31 -18.97 1.15 -43.00
CA PRO A 31 -19.48 2.44 -42.56
C PRO A 31 -20.38 3.13 -43.60
N ASP A 32 -21.08 4.18 -43.19
CA ASP A 32 -21.59 5.18 -44.14
C ASP A 32 -21.10 6.61 -43.83
N PRO A 33 -20.80 7.41 -44.87
CA PRO A 33 -20.24 8.75 -44.77
C PRO A 33 -21.31 9.86 -44.84
N ALA A 34 -20.91 11.05 -44.36
CA ALA A 34 -21.34 12.39 -44.77
C ALA A 34 -22.84 12.73 -44.81
N SER A 35 -23.23 13.74 -44.01
CA SER A 35 -24.19 14.75 -44.47
C SER A 35 -23.81 16.13 -43.94
N LEU A 36 -23.35 16.97 -44.87
CA LEU A 36 -23.40 18.42 -44.79
C LEU A 36 -24.87 18.85 -44.79
N GLY A 37 -25.20 19.86 -43.99
CA GLY A 37 -26.54 20.44 -43.94
C GLY A 37 -26.57 21.70 -43.09
N HIS A 38 -26.24 22.83 -43.70
CA HIS A 38 -26.66 24.17 -43.30
C HIS A 38 -28.01 24.45 -44.00
N PRO A 39 -28.98 25.10 -43.35
CA PRO A 39 -29.14 26.53 -43.63
C PRO A 39 -29.61 27.39 -42.45
N ASP A 40 -29.39 28.70 -42.65
CA ASP A 40 -29.95 29.84 -41.94
C ASP A 40 -31.50 29.84 -41.86
N GLY A 41 -32.01 30.49 -40.81
CA GLY A 41 -33.42 30.85 -40.71
C GLY A 41 -33.74 31.50 -39.36
N GLY A 42 -33.64 32.83 -39.30
CA GLY A 42 -34.10 33.61 -38.16
C GLY A 42 -35.62 33.71 -38.08
N ASN A 43 -36.16 33.86 -36.88
CA ASN A 43 -37.32 34.70 -36.64
C ASN A 43 -37.45 35.08 -35.16
N GLY A 44 -37.90 36.31 -34.91
CA GLY A 44 -37.97 36.94 -33.60
C GLY A 44 -39.05 36.38 -32.67
N GLY A 45 -38.92 36.73 -31.39
CA GLY A 45 -39.90 36.42 -30.36
C GLY A 45 -39.54 37.12 -29.05
N THR A 46 -40.13 38.29 -28.85
CA THR A 46 -40.23 38.99 -27.58
C THR A 46 -40.99 38.16 -26.55
N GLY A 47 -40.56 38.23 -25.28
CA GLY A 47 -41.46 38.00 -24.15
C GLY A 47 -40.95 37.01 -23.10
N GLY A 48 -41.05 37.45 -21.84
CA GLY A 48 -41.24 36.55 -20.71
C GLY A 48 -40.00 36.25 -19.89
N ASP A 49 -39.75 37.11 -18.91
CA ASP A 49 -39.10 36.71 -17.67
C ASP A 49 -40.03 35.70 -16.95
N PRO A 50 -39.55 34.49 -16.64
CA PRO A 50 -39.69 34.06 -15.26
C PRO A 50 -38.43 33.35 -14.76
N GLU A 51 -37.85 33.93 -13.71
CA GLU A 51 -37.50 33.19 -12.49
C GLU A 51 -36.73 31.86 -12.72
N ARG A 52 -35.46 31.99 -13.12
CA ARG A 52 -34.52 30.87 -13.16
C ARG A 52 -34.24 30.34 -11.75
N ARG A 53 -35.01 29.32 -11.35
CA ARG A 53 -34.61 28.33 -10.35
C ARG A 53 -33.28 27.72 -10.79
N ARG A 54 -32.19 28.10 -10.11
CA ARG A 54 -30.89 27.47 -10.26
C ARG A 54 -31.02 25.98 -9.95
N PRO A 55 -30.59 25.06 -10.83
CA PRO A 55 -30.45 23.67 -10.44
C PRO A 55 -29.39 23.62 -9.33
N ARG A 56 -29.81 23.28 -8.11
CA ARG A 56 -28.92 22.82 -7.05
C ARG A 56 -28.26 21.55 -7.57
N SER A 57 -27.14 21.69 -8.28
CA SER A 57 -26.25 20.57 -8.50
C SER A 57 -25.83 20.09 -7.11
N ARG A 58 -26.37 18.93 -6.73
CA ARG A 58 -25.89 18.16 -5.59
C ARG A 58 -24.42 17.92 -5.89
N ARG A 59 -23.56 18.74 -5.28
CA ARG A 59 -22.16 18.42 -5.05
C ARG A 59 -22.18 17.18 -4.17
N VAL A 60 -22.39 16.01 -4.79
CA VAL A 60 -21.89 14.76 -4.26
C VAL A 60 -20.42 15.04 -4.04
N SER A 61 -20.05 15.14 -2.77
CA SER A 61 -18.80 15.73 -2.35
C SER A 61 -17.67 14.98 -3.04
N ASP A 62 -16.82 15.70 -3.76
CA ASP A 62 -15.61 15.18 -4.41
C ASP A 62 -14.76 14.33 -3.43
N ARG A 63 -14.89 14.65 -2.14
CA ARG A 63 -14.33 13.90 -1.01
C ARG A 63 -14.82 12.45 -0.93
N PHE A 64 -16.07 12.16 -1.26
CA PHE A 64 -16.63 10.81 -1.21
C PHE A 64 -16.06 9.93 -2.33
N LEU A 65 -15.89 10.49 -3.54
CA LEU A 65 -15.25 9.80 -4.66
C LEU A 65 -13.76 9.51 -4.37
N ILE A 66 -13.03 10.47 -3.81
CA ILE A 66 -11.61 10.27 -3.42
C ILE A 66 -11.50 9.17 -2.35
N LEU A 67 -12.36 9.21 -1.32
CA LEU A 67 -12.31 8.25 -0.21
C LEU A 67 -12.70 6.83 -0.68
N LEU A 68 -13.69 6.70 -1.56
CA LEU A 68 -14.06 5.44 -2.20
C LEU A 68 -12.92 4.88 -3.07
N THR A 69 -12.25 5.74 -3.84
CA THR A 69 -11.14 5.32 -4.71
C THR A 69 -9.93 4.86 -3.90
N VAL A 70 -9.63 5.54 -2.79
CA VAL A 70 -8.56 5.13 -1.86
C VAL A 70 -8.91 3.81 -1.18
N LEU A 71 -10.17 3.62 -0.74
CA LEU A 71 -10.63 2.36 -0.14
C LEU A 71 -10.57 1.20 -1.14
N LEU A 72 -10.94 1.40 -2.40
CA LEU A 72 -10.84 0.37 -3.44
C LEU A 72 -9.38 0.04 -3.78
N ALA A 73 -8.50 1.04 -3.84
CA ALA A 73 -7.07 0.82 -4.09
C ALA A 73 -6.36 0.10 -2.93
N LEU A 74 -6.75 0.38 -1.68
CA LEU A 74 -6.23 -0.31 -0.50
C LEU A 74 -6.84 -1.71 -0.34
N GLY A 75 -8.14 -1.86 -0.62
CA GLY A 75 -8.83 -3.15 -0.58
C GLY A 75 -8.35 -4.11 -1.66
N GLY A 76 -8.14 -3.62 -2.90
CA GLY A 76 -7.61 -4.43 -4.00
C GLY A 76 -6.15 -4.87 -3.76
N ALA A 77 -5.31 -3.99 -3.22
CA ALA A 77 -3.94 -4.36 -2.85
C ALA A 77 -3.90 -5.34 -1.67
N GLY A 78 -4.79 -5.17 -0.69
CA GLY A 78 -4.91 -6.10 0.45
C GLY A 78 -5.39 -7.50 0.03
N ALA A 79 -6.34 -7.59 -0.90
CA ALA A 79 -6.82 -8.86 -1.43
C ALA A 79 -5.73 -9.62 -2.21
N LEU A 80 -4.89 -8.92 -2.98
CA LEU A 80 -3.77 -9.53 -3.70
C LEU A 80 -2.67 -10.06 -2.76
N VAL A 81 -2.37 -9.32 -1.68
CA VAL A 81 -1.42 -9.79 -0.65
C VAL A 81 -1.99 -11.04 0.05
N TRP A 82 -3.26 -11.00 0.47
CA TRP A 82 -3.90 -12.11 1.17
C TRP A 82 -4.05 -13.38 0.31
N MET A 83 -4.33 -13.24 -0.99
CA MET A 83 -4.34 -14.37 -1.92
C MET A 83 -2.96 -15.00 -2.12
N SER A 84 -1.90 -14.18 -2.26
CA SER A 84 -0.53 -14.72 -2.43
C SER A 84 -0.02 -15.49 -1.21
N GLU A 85 -0.48 -15.12 -0.02
CA GLU A 85 -0.06 -15.74 1.25
C GLU A 85 -0.78 -17.08 1.49
N ARG A 86 -1.95 -17.28 0.89
CA ARG A 86 -2.68 -18.57 0.92
C ARG A 86 -2.00 -19.65 0.06
N ASP A 87 -1.57 -19.31 -1.15
CA ASP A 87 -0.97 -20.28 -2.08
C ASP A 87 0.40 -20.80 -1.59
N ALA A 88 1.13 -20.00 -0.80
CA ALA A 88 2.39 -20.41 -0.22
C ALA A 88 2.23 -21.42 0.93
N ASN A 89 1.11 -21.39 1.64
CA ASN A 89 0.88 -22.25 2.81
C ASN A 89 0.29 -23.62 2.43
N GLU A 90 -0.39 -23.73 1.29
CA GLU A 90 -1.00 -25.00 0.84
C GLU A 90 -0.01 -25.97 0.16
N ARG A 91 1.18 -25.51 -0.26
CA ARG A 91 2.20 -26.39 -0.86
C ARG A 91 3.08 -27.14 0.15
N GLY A 92 2.85 -26.95 1.45
CA GLY A 92 3.67 -27.55 2.52
C GLY A 92 3.13 -28.85 3.14
N VAL A 93 1.97 -29.35 2.71
CA VAL A 93 1.31 -30.51 3.36
C VAL A 93 1.04 -31.61 2.34
N GLY A 94 2.10 -32.33 1.96
CA GLY A 94 1.98 -33.51 1.11
C GLY A 94 3.32 -34.16 0.87
N ASP A 95 3.78 -34.98 1.83
CA ASP A 95 4.17 -36.37 1.56
C ASP A 95 4.67 -37.09 2.83
N GLU A 96 3.78 -37.94 3.33
CA GLU A 96 3.98 -39.33 3.70
C GLU A 96 5.29 -39.77 4.37
N ARG A 97 5.22 -39.85 5.70
CA ARG A 97 5.86 -40.93 6.47
C ARG A 97 5.09 -42.24 6.27
N ALA A 98 5.76 -43.25 5.74
CA ALA A 98 5.42 -44.66 5.95
C ALA A 98 6.66 -45.43 6.41
N GLY A 99 6.50 -46.27 7.45
CA GLY A 99 7.50 -47.18 8.02
C GLY A 99 7.91 -46.77 9.43
N GLY A 100 7.26 -47.30 10.48
CA GLY A 100 7.57 -48.61 11.09
C GLY A 100 8.41 -48.32 12.36
N GLY A 101 7.91 -48.46 13.59
CA GLY A 101 7.39 -49.67 14.20
C GLY A 101 8.46 -50.24 15.14
N ALA A 102 8.40 -49.91 16.44
CA ALA A 102 8.99 -50.73 17.50
C ALA A 102 8.49 -50.29 18.89
N SER A 103 7.81 -51.24 19.51
CA SER A 103 7.31 -51.29 20.88
C SER A 103 8.41 -51.25 21.96
N GLY A 104 8.05 -50.71 23.12
CA GLY A 104 8.52 -51.24 24.41
C GLY A 104 9.13 -50.21 25.34
N ARG A 105 8.47 -49.92 26.46
CA ARG A 105 8.79 -50.54 27.76
C ARG A 105 8.02 -49.82 28.87
N SER A 106 7.13 -50.57 29.51
CA SER A 106 6.48 -50.24 30.77
C SER A 106 7.53 -50.05 31.86
N GLY A 107 7.42 -48.94 32.60
CA GLY A 107 8.26 -48.61 33.75
C GLY A 107 7.40 -47.90 34.79
N SER A 108 6.78 -48.71 35.64
CA SER A 108 6.09 -48.31 36.87
C SER A 108 7.10 -47.94 37.96
N GLY A 109 6.83 -46.82 38.64
CA GLY A 109 7.51 -46.35 39.84
C GLY A 109 7.43 -44.82 39.87
N SER A 110 7.27 -44.11 40.97
CA SER A 110 7.02 -44.39 42.38
C SER A 110 6.94 -42.99 43.00
N GLU A 111 6.15 -42.83 44.05
CA GLU A 111 5.90 -41.59 44.78
C GLU A 111 7.18 -40.87 45.24
N ARG A 112 7.17 -39.53 45.21
CA ARG A 112 7.32 -38.67 46.40
C ARG A 112 7.36 -37.19 46.03
N GLY A 113 6.62 -36.41 46.80
CA GLY A 113 6.50 -34.96 46.67
C GLY A 113 7.83 -34.24 46.85
N GLY A 114 8.05 -33.24 46.02
CA GLY A 114 9.02 -32.19 46.19
C GLY A 114 8.38 -30.90 45.71
N ALA A 115 8.28 -29.91 46.61
CA ALA A 115 8.09 -28.53 46.24
C ALA A 115 9.29 -28.11 45.37
N GLY A 116 9.15 -28.30 44.07
CA GLY A 116 10.17 -28.05 43.06
C GLY A 116 9.78 -26.83 42.27
N ASP A 117 10.45 -25.72 42.60
CA ASP A 117 10.78 -24.58 41.77
C ASP A 117 10.14 -24.58 40.38
N SER A 118 9.20 -23.65 40.18
CA SER A 118 8.62 -23.29 38.90
C SER A 118 9.68 -22.68 37.98
N ASP A 119 10.56 -23.50 37.41
CA ASP A 119 11.47 -23.20 36.29
C ASP A 119 10.68 -23.21 34.97
N GLU A 120 9.55 -22.51 34.97
CA GLU A 120 8.63 -22.35 33.84
C GLU A 120 8.88 -20.99 33.17
N THR A 121 10.14 -20.67 32.88
CA THR A 121 10.47 -19.58 31.92
C THR A 121 11.86 -19.70 31.30
N ARG A 122 12.40 -20.92 31.14
CA ARG A 122 13.53 -21.21 30.23
C ARG A 122 13.04 -21.77 28.90
N GLY A 123 12.11 -21.05 28.27
CA GLY A 123 11.82 -21.27 26.85
C GLY A 123 13.01 -20.78 26.04
N ASP A 124 13.88 -21.71 25.66
CA ASP A 124 14.98 -21.62 24.70
C ASP A 124 15.28 -20.20 24.19
N GLY A 125 16.03 -19.46 25.00
CA GLY A 125 16.84 -18.33 24.55
C GLY A 125 17.99 -18.79 23.64
N ARG A 126 17.76 -19.77 22.77
CA ARG A 126 18.52 -19.87 21.53
C ARG A 126 18.27 -18.56 20.82
N GLY A 127 19.22 -17.64 21.01
CA GLY A 127 19.35 -16.40 20.28
C GLY A 127 19.39 -16.76 18.81
N SER A 128 18.21 -16.93 18.23
CA SER A 128 18.05 -17.04 16.81
C SER A 128 18.60 -15.72 16.30
N ASN A 129 19.71 -15.77 15.57
CA ASN A 129 20.27 -14.66 14.81
C ASN A 129 19.32 -14.22 13.69
N ARG A 130 18.00 -14.37 13.88
CA ARG A 130 16.95 -13.97 12.96
C ARG A 130 16.96 -12.46 12.90
N ALA A 131 17.00 -11.96 11.68
CA ALA A 131 16.91 -10.54 11.43
C ALA A 131 15.60 -9.99 12.02
N ASP A 132 15.70 -8.87 12.75
CA ASP A 132 14.55 -8.04 13.09
C ASP A 132 14.62 -6.80 12.19
N PHE A 133 13.90 -6.80 11.06
CA PHE A 133 13.93 -5.73 10.06
C PHE A 133 13.37 -4.39 10.53
N VAL A 134 12.82 -4.34 11.74
CA VAL A 134 12.51 -3.06 12.40
C VAL A 134 13.80 -2.40 12.92
N GLN A 135 14.83 -3.19 13.19
CA GLN A 135 16.13 -2.70 13.62
C GLN A 135 16.91 -2.12 12.43
N PRO A 136 17.65 -1.03 12.62
CA PRO A 136 18.27 -0.34 11.50
C PRO A 136 19.38 -1.11 10.78
N VAL A 137 20.12 -1.98 11.48
CA VAL A 137 21.19 -2.79 10.90
C VAL A 137 20.59 -3.75 9.86
N TRP A 138 19.67 -4.61 10.31
CA TRP A 138 18.98 -5.56 9.45
C TRP A 138 18.15 -4.90 8.35
N MET A 139 17.54 -3.73 8.62
CA MET A 139 16.86 -2.96 7.57
C MET A 139 17.83 -2.45 6.50
N GLY A 140 19.04 -2.05 6.89
CA GLY A 140 20.11 -1.68 5.96
C GLY A 140 20.47 -2.83 5.04
N ASP A 141 20.70 -4.01 5.62
CA ASP A 141 21.03 -5.23 4.88
C ASP A 141 19.89 -5.61 3.92
N ALA A 142 18.63 -5.58 4.37
CA ALA A 142 17.48 -5.84 3.52
C ALA A 142 17.37 -4.84 2.36
N ILE A 143 17.62 -3.55 2.60
CA ILE A 143 17.63 -2.53 1.55
C ILE A 143 18.73 -2.83 0.52
N GLU A 144 19.91 -3.26 0.95
CA GLU A 144 20.99 -3.67 0.04
C GLU A 144 20.58 -4.90 -0.79
N ARG A 145 19.96 -5.92 -0.17
CA ARG A 145 19.41 -7.09 -0.87
C ARG A 145 18.38 -6.68 -1.92
N VAL A 146 17.41 -5.84 -1.56
CA VAL A 146 16.43 -5.31 -2.52
C VAL A 146 17.11 -4.53 -3.64
N GLN A 147 18.09 -3.67 -3.30
CA GLN A 147 18.82 -2.85 -4.27
C GLN A 147 19.55 -3.72 -5.32
N SER A 148 20.10 -4.86 -4.91
CA SER A 148 20.76 -5.81 -5.82
C SER A 148 19.81 -6.43 -6.86
N GLN A 149 18.51 -6.50 -6.56
CA GLN A 149 17.48 -7.08 -7.43
C GLN A 149 16.76 -6.04 -8.32
N LEU A 150 17.02 -4.75 -8.08
CA LEU A 150 16.39 -3.67 -8.84
C LEU A 150 16.98 -3.56 -10.24
N LYS A 151 16.09 -3.46 -11.24
CA LYS A 151 16.44 -3.08 -12.60
C LYS A 151 16.66 -1.57 -12.70
N ARG A 152 17.43 -1.15 -13.70
CA ARG A 152 17.72 0.28 -13.93
C ARG A 152 16.42 1.09 -14.09
N GLY A 153 16.23 2.06 -13.20
CA GLY A 153 15.08 2.97 -13.22
C GLY A 153 13.80 2.42 -12.56
N GLU A 154 13.85 1.22 -12.00
CA GLU A 154 12.80 0.66 -11.16
C GLU A 154 12.69 1.44 -9.84
N ARG A 155 11.47 1.57 -9.32
CA ARG A 155 11.17 2.38 -8.12
C ARG A 155 10.26 1.61 -7.18
N ILE A 156 10.32 1.93 -5.88
CA ILE A 156 9.49 1.30 -4.85
C ILE A 156 8.10 1.94 -4.87
N GLY A 157 7.07 1.17 -5.20
CA GLY A 157 5.67 1.59 -5.10
C GLY A 157 5.10 1.39 -3.69
N LEU A 158 5.45 0.27 -3.05
CA LEU A 158 5.06 -0.06 -1.69
C LEU A 158 6.18 -0.89 -1.04
N LEU A 159 6.49 -0.61 0.22
CA LEU A 159 7.44 -1.40 1.02
C LEU A 159 6.76 -1.83 2.31
N ARG A 160 6.48 -3.12 2.47
CA ARG A 160 6.00 -3.69 3.74
C ARG A 160 7.19 -4.25 4.52
N VAL A 161 7.28 -3.91 5.78
CA VAL A 161 8.30 -4.39 6.72
C VAL A 161 7.58 -5.04 7.88
N ALA A 162 7.69 -6.36 7.97
CA ALA A 162 7.40 -7.13 9.18
C ALA A 162 8.71 -7.31 9.97
N ARG A 163 8.66 -7.99 11.12
CA ARG A 163 9.88 -8.28 11.90
C ARG A 163 10.84 -9.19 11.15
N ASP A 164 10.30 -10.21 10.50
CA ASP A 164 10.98 -11.33 9.87
C ASP A 164 10.95 -11.26 8.34
N ARG A 165 10.33 -10.25 7.75
CA ARG A 165 10.25 -10.13 6.29
C ARG A 165 10.15 -8.68 5.79
N VAL A 166 10.81 -8.40 4.67
CA VAL A 166 10.65 -7.19 3.87
C VAL A 166 10.08 -7.54 2.51
N ASN A 167 8.96 -6.93 2.14
CA ASN A 167 8.32 -7.09 0.83
C ASN A 167 8.33 -5.75 0.10
N ALA A 168 9.09 -5.66 -0.99
CA ALA A 168 9.19 -4.49 -1.85
C ALA A 168 8.40 -4.72 -3.15
N TYR A 169 7.27 -4.01 -3.29
CA TYR A 169 6.54 -3.92 -4.54
C TYR A 169 7.16 -2.82 -5.38
N THR A 170 7.82 -3.21 -6.45
CA THR A 170 8.47 -2.30 -7.38
C THR A 170 7.57 -1.95 -8.55
N VAL A 171 7.86 -0.84 -9.20
CA VAL A 171 7.19 -0.36 -10.42
C VAL A 171 8.27 -0.02 -11.45
N LEU A 172 8.19 -0.65 -12.62
CA LEU A 172 9.02 -0.34 -13.77
C LEU A 172 8.47 0.88 -14.54
N ARG A 173 9.30 1.44 -15.42
CA ARG A 173 8.90 2.59 -16.27
C ARG A 173 7.71 2.29 -17.18
N ASP A 174 7.55 1.02 -17.56
CA ASP A 174 6.43 0.54 -18.38
C ASP A 174 5.17 0.21 -17.57
N GLY A 175 5.18 0.44 -16.24
CA GLY A 175 4.05 0.20 -15.35
C GLY A 175 3.92 -1.23 -14.81
N ARG A 176 4.78 -2.16 -15.24
CA ARG A 176 4.83 -3.52 -14.67
C ARG A 176 5.33 -3.49 -13.22
N GLN A 177 4.88 -4.48 -12.44
CA GLN A 177 5.28 -4.66 -11.05
C GLN A 177 6.03 -5.95 -10.83
N ARG A 178 6.93 -5.92 -9.86
CA ARG A 178 7.54 -7.10 -9.26
C ARG A 178 7.40 -7.02 -7.75
N LEU A 179 7.34 -8.17 -7.12
CA LEU A 179 7.51 -8.32 -5.70
C LEU A 179 8.93 -8.86 -5.49
N ILE A 180 9.71 -8.15 -4.68
CA ILE A 180 10.98 -8.64 -4.15
C ILE A 180 10.77 -8.86 -2.66
N SER A 181 10.95 -10.09 -2.21
CA SER A 181 10.79 -10.48 -0.81
C SER A 181 12.15 -10.85 -0.22
N VAL A 182 12.44 -10.35 0.98
CA VAL A 182 13.63 -10.67 1.77
C VAL A 182 13.15 -11.22 3.11
N ASP A 183 13.54 -12.45 3.46
CA ASP A 183 13.17 -13.10 4.73
C ASP A 183 14.22 -12.89 5.83
N ASP A 184 14.02 -13.48 7.00
CA ASP A 184 14.84 -13.32 8.20
C ASP A 184 16.23 -13.95 8.12
N GLU A 185 16.48 -14.76 7.08
CA GLU A 185 17.78 -15.32 6.71
C GLU A 185 18.47 -14.49 5.61
N LEU A 186 17.85 -13.38 5.19
CA LEU A 186 18.26 -12.52 4.08
C LEU A 186 18.24 -13.20 2.72
N GLU A 187 17.50 -14.30 2.57
CA GLU A 187 17.24 -14.91 1.27
C GLU A 187 16.28 -14.03 0.47
N VAL A 188 16.41 -14.08 -0.85
CA VAL A 188 15.72 -13.15 -1.74
C VAL A 188 14.89 -13.91 -2.75
N ASP A 189 13.57 -13.72 -2.69
CA ASP A 189 12.64 -14.18 -3.71
C ASP A 189 12.17 -13.02 -4.60
N THR A 190 11.95 -13.30 -5.88
CA THR A 190 11.45 -12.33 -6.84
C THR A 190 10.32 -12.93 -7.66
N THR A 191 9.15 -12.34 -7.54
CA THR A 191 7.95 -12.75 -8.27
C THR A 191 7.39 -11.61 -9.12
N SER A 192 6.84 -11.92 -10.29
CA SER A 192 6.10 -10.94 -11.10
C SER A 192 4.76 -10.63 -10.45
N ALA A 193 4.44 -9.35 -10.23
CA ALA A 193 3.26 -8.92 -9.46
C ALA A 193 2.19 -8.20 -10.31
N GLY A 194 2.19 -8.42 -11.63
CA GLY A 194 1.20 -7.84 -12.54
C GLY A 194 1.50 -6.39 -12.94
N PHE A 195 0.46 -5.56 -13.06
CA PHE A 195 0.53 -4.19 -13.58
C PHE A 195 -0.04 -3.16 -12.59
N ALA A 196 0.73 -2.11 -12.28
CA ALA A 196 0.36 -1.10 -11.27
C ALA A 196 -0.40 0.10 -11.83
N GLY A 197 -0.44 0.25 -13.15
CA GLY A 197 -0.68 1.55 -13.78
C GLY A 197 0.49 2.53 -13.59
N SER A 198 0.24 3.80 -13.87
CA SER A 198 1.23 4.89 -13.87
C SER A 198 1.59 5.42 -12.47
N ARG A 199 1.71 4.53 -11.47
CA ARG A 199 2.09 4.93 -10.11
C ARG A 199 3.52 5.47 -10.08
N ARG A 200 3.71 6.62 -9.42
CA ARG A 200 5.05 7.16 -9.17
C ARG A 200 5.65 6.46 -7.96
N GLY A 201 6.63 5.58 -8.18
CA GLY A 201 7.41 5.00 -7.09
C GLY A 201 8.41 5.99 -6.47
N VAL A 202 8.96 5.63 -5.33
CA VAL A 202 10.07 6.33 -4.63
C VAL A 202 11.38 5.62 -5.00
N PRO A 203 12.49 6.33 -5.28
CA PRO A 203 13.76 5.64 -5.49
C PRO A 203 14.20 4.99 -4.18
N LEU A 204 14.77 3.79 -4.23
CA LEU A 204 15.15 3.03 -3.03
C LEU A 204 16.12 3.82 -2.14
N ALA A 205 17.07 4.56 -2.74
CA ALA A 205 18.00 5.44 -2.02
C ALA A 205 17.33 6.59 -1.22
N ALA A 206 16.05 6.90 -1.45
CA ALA A 206 15.32 7.89 -0.65
C ALA A 206 14.60 7.27 0.56
N ILE A 207 14.69 5.96 0.75
CA ILE A 207 14.18 5.25 1.91
C ILE A 207 15.28 5.25 2.98
N ASP A 208 14.95 5.81 4.14
CA ASP A 208 15.86 5.88 5.28
C ASP A 208 15.79 4.57 6.09
N PRO A 209 16.87 3.77 6.19
CA PRO A 209 16.88 2.51 6.94
C PRO A 209 16.55 2.67 8.43
N GLN A 210 16.74 3.86 8.99
CA GLN A 210 16.47 4.15 10.40
C GLN A 210 15.00 4.51 10.64
N ALA A 211 14.24 4.87 9.60
CA ALA A 211 12.87 5.35 9.72
C ALA A 211 11.91 4.34 10.37
N PRO A 212 11.92 3.03 10.03
CA PRO A 212 11.09 2.03 10.70
C PRO A 212 11.27 2.04 12.22
N SER A 213 12.52 1.94 12.70
CA SER A 213 12.83 1.92 14.14
C SER A 213 12.35 3.18 14.86
N ARG A 214 12.47 4.36 14.24
CA ARG A 214 12.03 5.65 14.82
C ARG A 214 10.51 5.73 14.86
N ALA A 215 9.83 5.31 13.80
CA ALA A 215 8.38 5.30 13.72
C ALA A 215 7.77 4.36 14.79
N VAL A 216 8.30 3.14 14.91
CA VAL A 216 7.82 2.13 15.86
C VAL A 216 8.04 2.59 17.30
N ARG A 217 9.25 3.08 17.64
CA ARG A 217 9.53 3.62 18.98
C ARG A 217 8.65 4.84 19.31
N GLY A 218 8.43 5.72 18.33
CA GLY A 218 7.57 6.88 18.50
C GLY A 218 6.11 6.51 18.77
N ALA A 219 5.56 5.56 18.02
CA ALA A 219 4.20 5.04 18.21
C ALA A 219 4.05 4.33 19.57
N ALA A 220 4.98 3.42 19.89
CA ALA A 220 5.01 2.68 21.14
C ALA A 220 5.05 3.61 22.36
N ARG A 221 5.92 4.64 22.33
CA ARG A 221 6.01 5.64 23.39
C ARG A 221 4.72 6.45 23.54
N LYS A 222 4.16 6.97 22.43
CA LYS A 222 2.89 7.74 22.46
C LYS A 222 1.70 6.90 22.90
N GLY A 223 1.67 5.63 22.52
CA GLY A 223 0.60 4.69 22.81
C GLY A 223 0.72 3.96 24.15
N ARG A 224 1.87 4.07 24.83
CA ARG A 224 2.20 3.37 26.09
C ARG A 224 2.09 1.85 25.97
N PHE A 225 2.67 1.29 24.92
CA PHE A 225 2.72 -0.17 24.70
C PHE A 225 4.12 -0.60 24.23
N SER A 226 4.38 -1.91 24.21
CA SER A 226 5.68 -2.45 23.79
C SER A 226 5.88 -2.36 22.27
N PRO A 227 7.06 -1.96 21.77
CA PRO A 227 7.36 -2.00 20.33
C PRO A 227 7.38 -3.43 19.76
N ARG A 228 7.41 -4.46 20.60
CA ARG A 228 7.26 -5.87 20.18
C ARG A 228 5.87 -6.20 19.65
N LYS A 229 4.87 -5.37 19.95
CA LYS A 229 3.50 -5.52 19.46
C LYS A 229 3.28 -5.03 18.02
N LEU A 230 4.34 -4.57 17.35
CA LEU A 230 4.27 -4.29 15.92
C LEU A 230 3.99 -5.59 15.17
N ASP A 231 2.96 -5.55 14.34
CA ASP A 231 2.68 -6.60 13.35
C ASP A 231 3.52 -6.31 12.09
N TYR A 232 3.24 -5.19 11.42
CA TYR A 232 4.05 -4.70 10.30
C TYR A 232 3.90 -3.18 10.13
N LEU A 233 4.78 -2.60 9.31
CA LEU A 233 4.64 -1.24 8.79
C LEU A 233 4.74 -1.21 7.26
N VAL A 234 4.13 -0.21 6.64
CA VAL A 234 4.06 -0.06 5.18
C VAL A 234 4.47 1.36 4.79
N LEU A 235 5.49 1.50 3.96
CA LEU A 235 5.78 2.73 3.24
C LEU A 235 4.94 2.75 1.96
N VAL A 236 4.12 3.78 1.79
CA VAL A 236 3.31 3.96 0.58
C VAL A 236 3.89 5.11 -0.23
N ALA A 237 4.28 4.82 -1.48
CA ALA A 237 4.68 5.85 -2.42
C ALA A 237 3.48 6.75 -2.77
N PRO A 238 3.70 8.06 -3.03
CA PRO A 238 2.61 8.97 -3.32
C PRO A 238 1.96 8.61 -4.66
N ILE A 239 0.68 8.24 -4.61
CA ILE A 239 -0.11 7.89 -5.79
C ILE A 239 -0.49 9.14 -6.60
N ILE A 240 -0.65 10.28 -5.91
CA ILE A 240 -1.08 11.56 -6.48
C ILE A 240 0.02 12.59 -6.19
N SER A 241 0.28 13.48 -7.15
CA SER A 241 1.21 14.60 -6.96
C SER A 241 0.80 15.47 -5.77
N GLY A 242 1.75 15.75 -4.88
CA GLY A 242 1.52 16.56 -3.68
C GLY A 242 1.20 15.76 -2.41
N MET A 243 0.99 14.44 -2.50
CA MET A 243 0.99 13.58 -1.31
C MET A 243 2.44 13.31 -0.88
N GLU A 244 2.66 13.28 0.42
CA GLU A 244 3.95 12.90 0.99
C GLU A 244 4.04 11.39 1.18
N THR A 245 5.23 10.84 0.94
CA THR A 245 5.56 9.48 1.33
C THR A 245 5.47 9.34 2.85
N SER A 246 4.70 8.38 3.33
CA SER A 246 4.51 8.13 4.76
C SER A 246 4.51 6.64 5.06
N TRP A 247 4.88 6.32 6.30
CA TRP A 247 4.74 5.00 6.90
C TRP A 247 3.36 4.89 7.54
N SER A 248 2.70 3.76 7.33
CA SER A 248 1.53 3.31 8.12
C SER A 248 1.97 2.14 8.97
N LEU A 249 1.70 2.18 10.28
CA LEU A 249 2.13 1.18 11.24
C LEU A 249 0.90 0.46 11.81
N PHE A 250 0.99 -0.86 11.91
CA PHE A 250 -0.08 -1.73 12.39
C PHE A 250 0.43 -2.53 13.60
N PHE A 251 -0.32 -2.45 14.69
CA PHE A 251 0.01 -3.10 15.97
C PHE A 251 -1.08 -4.10 16.35
N THR A 252 -0.65 -5.25 16.85
CA THR A 252 -1.52 -6.30 17.41
C THR A 252 -1.52 -6.23 18.94
N ASP A 253 -2.51 -6.85 19.60
CA ASP A 253 -2.66 -6.91 21.07
C ASP A 253 -2.55 -5.56 21.80
N VAL A 254 -3.02 -4.49 21.16
CA VAL A 254 -3.15 -3.16 21.76
C VAL A 254 -4.60 -2.69 21.69
N ALA A 255 -4.95 -1.73 22.55
CA ALA A 255 -6.26 -1.07 22.51
C ALA A 255 -6.57 -0.60 21.08
N GLN A 256 -7.83 -0.72 20.64
CA GLN A 256 -8.23 -0.46 19.25
C GLN A 256 -7.75 0.90 18.71
N ARG A 257 -7.86 1.96 19.53
CA ARG A 257 -7.37 3.32 19.21
C ARG A 257 -5.86 3.44 18.95
N ASN A 258 -5.09 2.44 19.33
CA ASN A 258 -3.62 2.37 19.21
C ASN A 258 -3.17 1.35 18.15
N ARG A 259 -4.09 0.66 17.45
CA ARG A 259 -3.73 -0.36 16.45
C ARG A 259 -3.12 0.24 15.19
N GLN A 260 -3.36 1.51 14.90
CA GLN A 260 -2.91 2.16 13.67
C GLN A 260 -2.29 3.52 13.94
N TRP A 261 -1.12 3.75 13.33
CA TRP A 261 -0.38 5.01 13.41
C TRP A 261 0.19 5.35 12.04
N THR A 262 0.50 6.62 11.83
CA THR A 262 1.22 7.09 10.65
C THR A 262 2.50 7.80 11.06
N ALA A 263 3.51 7.76 10.20
CA ALA A 263 4.73 8.53 10.37
C ALA A 263 5.19 9.13 9.05
N GLY A 264 5.83 10.31 9.07
CA GLY A 264 6.47 10.87 7.87
C GLY A 264 7.58 9.96 7.33
N ARG A 265 8.09 10.22 6.13
CA ARG A 265 9.12 9.39 5.45
C ARG A 265 10.33 9.04 6.34
N SER A 266 10.78 9.96 7.19
CA SER A 266 11.90 9.77 8.13
C SER A 266 11.51 8.99 9.40
N GLY A 267 10.28 8.49 9.49
CA GLY A 267 9.75 7.88 10.71
C GLY A 267 9.30 8.88 11.77
N ALA A 268 9.24 10.18 11.44
CA ALA A 268 8.72 11.25 12.27
C ALA A 268 8.05 12.35 11.43
N PRO A 269 7.10 13.13 11.97
CA PRO A 269 6.43 12.91 13.25
C PRO A 269 5.56 11.65 13.21
N VAL A 270 5.32 11.04 14.37
CA VAL A 270 4.39 9.90 14.51
C VAL A 270 3.05 10.41 14.99
N LEU A 271 1.97 10.07 14.30
CA LEU A 271 0.61 10.57 14.53
C LEU A 271 -0.36 9.39 14.61
N ARG A 272 -1.43 9.53 15.40
CA ARG A 272 -2.56 8.60 15.29
C ARG A 272 -3.31 8.85 13.99
N LEU A 273 -4.03 7.84 13.52
CA LEU A 273 -4.94 8.03 12.39
C LEU A 273 -5.96 9.12 12.72
N GLY A 274 -6.02 10.18 11.89
CA GLY A 274 -6.89 11.34 12.07
C GLY A 274 -6.30 12.46 12.94
N GLU A 275 -5.17 12.25 13.60
CA GLU A 275 -4.45 13.32 14.31
C GLU A 275 -3.81 14.26 13.28
N ARG A 276 -3.99 15.57 13.46
CA ARG A 276 -3.33 16.56 12.60
C ARG A 276 -1.87 16.70 13.04
N PRO A 277 -0.92 16.84 12.11
CA PRO A 277 0.43 17.23 12.48
C PRO A 277 0.38 18.54 13.28
N PRO A 278 1.25 18.73 14.29
CA PRO A 278 1.29 19.96 15.06
C PRO A 278 1.42 21.15 14.11
N SER A 279 0.48 22.10 14.21
CA SER A 279 0.50 23.36 13.49
C SER A 279 1.79 24.12 13.85
N GLY A 280 2.83 24.00 13.03
CA GLY A 280 4.14 24.58 13.31
C GLY A 280 5.32 23.67 12.94
N THR A 281 5.12 22.35 12.92
CA THR A 281 6.03 21.40 12.27
C THR A 281 5.60 21.12 10.83
N THR A 282 5.27 22.17 10.07
CA THR A 282 5.65 22.12 8.67
C THR A 282 7.17 22.12 8.71
N THR A 283 7.77 20.93 8.72
CA THR A 283 9.10 20.75 8.18
C THR A 283 8.95 21.22 6.74
N SER A 284 9.09 22.53 6.54
CA SER A 284 9.49 23.10 5.28
C SER A 284 10.72 22.28 4.98
N SER A 285 10.53 21.26 4.16
CA SER A 285 11.63 20.59 3.52
C SER A 285 12.22 21.73 2.71
N ASN A 286 13.18 22.44 3.30
CA ASN A 286 14.10 23.35 2.63
C ASN A 286 14.98 22.55 1.65
N SER A 287 14.50 21.42 1.13
CA SER A 287 14.57 21.16 -0.29
C SER A 287 14.03 22.39 -1.01
N THR A 288 14.92 23.37 -1.19
CA THR A 288 14.92 24.34 -2.27
C THR A 288 14.70 23.53 -3.53
N SER A 289 13.44 23.24 -3.81
CA SER A 289 13.02 22.45 -4.95
C SER A 289 13.21 23.42 -6.08
N SER A 290 14.44 23.49 -6.58
CA SER A 290 14.78 24.29 -7.75
C SER A 290 13.89 23.78 -8.87
N LEU A 291 12.81 24.51 -9.10
CA LEU A 291 11.85 24.16 -10.12
C LEU A 291 12.54 24.53 -11.42
N THR A 292 12.85 23.52 -12.20
CA THR A 292 13.51 23.70 -13.48
C THR A 292 12.44 23.69 -14.56
N ILE A 293 12.22 24.83 -15.22
CA ILE A 293 11.24 24.97 -16.30
C ILE A 293 12.00 25.09 -17.61
N THR A 294 11.71 24.22 -18.58
CA THR A 294 12.25 24.34 -19.93
C THR A 294 11.21 24.98 -20.84
N ARG A 295 11.51 26.17 -21.38
CA ARG A 295 10.65 26.93 -22.30
C ARG A 295 11.48 27.37 -23.50
N ASN A 296 11.02 27.06 -24.71
CA ASN A 296 11.72 27.39 -25.96
C ASN A 296 13.20 26.95 -25.97
N GLY A 297 13.49 25.76 -25.43
CA GLY A 297 14.85 25.22 -25.33
C GLY A 297 15.74 25.84 -24.25
N ARG A 298 15.27 26.85 -23.50
CA ARG A 298 16.00 27.41 -22.35
C ARG A 298 15.49 26.82 -21.05
N THR A 299 16.44 26.42 -20.20
CA THR A 299 16.20 25.87 -18.87
C THR A 299 16.35 26.96 -17.82
N ILE A 300 15.23 27.37 -17.20
CA ILE A 300 15.19 28.38 -16.14
C ILE A 300 15.18 27.64 -14.81
N LYS A 301 16.20 27.85 -13.97
CA LYS A 301 16.22 27.40 -12.57
C LYS A 301 15.59 28.48 -11.73
N LEU A 302 14.45 28.19 -11.13
CA LEU A 302 13.78 29.08 -10.20
C LEU A 302 14.36 28.86 -8.80
N ASP A 303 14.66 29.95 -8.10
CA ASP A 303 14.99 29.86 -6.68
C ASP A 303 13.76 29.45 -5.86
N GLY A 304 13.97 29.11 -4.58
CA GLY A 304 12.89 28.64 -3.71
C GLY A 304 11.76 29.66 -3.52
N ALA A 305 12.06 30.95 -3.51
CA ALA A 305 11.07 32.01 -3.33
C ALA A 305 10.24 32.22 -4.60
N GLU A 306 10.89 32.19 -5.76
CA GLU A 306 10.24 32.33 -7.06
C GLU A 306 9.36 31.11 -7.39
N ALA A 307 9.85 29.90 -7.12
CA ALA A 307 9.07 28.68 -7.24
C ALA A 307 7.81 28.69 -6.35
N GLN A 308 7.93 29.21 -5.12
CA GLN A 308 6.78 29.39 -4.21
C GLN A 308 5.78 30.43 -4.74
N ARG A 309 6.24 31.57 -5.27
CA ARG A 309 5.35 32.59 -5.88
C ARG A 309 4.59 32.03 -7.07
N ILE A 310 5.26 31.30 -7.95
CA ILE A 310 4.65 30.66 -9.12
C ILE A 310 3.63 29.61 -8.67
N SER A 311 3.98 28.74 -7.73
CA SER A 311 3.05 27.74 -7.18
C SER A 311 1.80 28.38 -6.55
N ALA A 312 1.96 29.46 -5.79
CA ALA A 312 0.85 30.20 -5.20
C ALA A 312 -0.02 30.91 -6.24
N CYS A 313 0.55 31.36 -7.36
CA CYS A 313 -0.18 31.95 -8.49
C CYS A 313 -0.99 30.87 -9.22
N VAL A 314 -0.37 29.74 -9.59
CA VAL A 314 -1.04 28.62 -10.28
C VAL A 314 -2.21 28.08 -9.46
N ARG A 315 -2.03 27.97 -8.13
CA ARG A 315 -3.11 27.54 -7.23
C ARG A 315 -4.30 28.49 -7.22
N ARG A 316 -4.07 29.81 -7.34
CA ARG A 316 -5.13 30.83 -7.48
C ARG A 316 -5.76 30.83 -8.87
N ALA A 317 -5.00 30.48 -9.90
CA ALA A 317 -5.50 30.37 -11.27
C ALA A 317 -6.46 29.18 -11.48
N GLY A 318 -6.35 28.13 -10.67
CA GLY A 318 -7.20 26.94 -10.77
C GLY A 318 -6.89 26.12 -12.03
N THR A 319 -7.90 25.84 -12.85
CA THR A 319 -7.76 25.10 -14.11
C THR A 319 -7.73 25.99 -15.36
N ASP A 320 -7.68 27.32 -15.20
CA ASP A 320 -7.68 28.29 -16.30
C ASP A 320 -6.28 28.40 -16.93
N ALA A 321 -6.11 27.83 -18.11
CA ALA A 321 -4.84 27.78 -18.82
C ALA A 321 -4.24 29.18 -19.08
N ALA A 322 -5.07 30.18 -19.43
CA ALA A 322 -4.61 31.53 -19.71
C ALA A 322 -4.14 32.27 -18.43
N LYS A 323 -4.68 31.92 -17.27
CA LYS A 323 -4.20 32.45 -15.98
C LYS A 323 -2.93 31.73 -15.50
N ILE A 324 -2.84 30.42 -15.68
CA ILE A 324 -1.64 29.63 -15.37
C ILE A 324 -0.45 30.13 -16.20
N GLN A 325 -0.66 30.41 -17.48
CA GLN A 325 0.41 30.86 -18.36
C GLN A 325 0.94 32.25 -17.99
N ARG A 326 0.11 33.10 -17.38
CA ARG A 326 0.53 34.40 -16.81
C ARG A 326 1.31 34.29 -15.50
N CYS A 327 1.27 33.12 -14.85
CA CYS A 327 2.05 32.87 -13.64
C CYS A 327 3.50 32.51 -13.92
N LEU A 328 3.86 32.21 -15.17
CA LEU A 328 5.21 31.77 -15.56
C LEU A 328 6.00 32.95 -16.15
N PRO A 329 7.31 33.08 -15.82
CA PRO A 329 8.19 34.05 -16.47
C PRO A 329 8.42 33.72 -17.97
#